data_AF-A0A150KE49-F1
#
_entry.id   AF-A0A150KE49-F1
#
_cell.length_a   1.000
_cell.length_b   1.000
_cell.length_c   1.000
_cell.angle_alpha   90.00
_cell.angle_beta   90.00
_cell.angle_gamma   90.00
#
_symmetry.space_group_name_H-M   'P 1'
#
loop_
_entity.id
_entity.type
_entity.pdbx_description
1 polymer ?
#
loop_
_entity_poly.entity_id
_entity_poly.type
_entity_poly.pdbx_seq_one_letter_code
_entity_poly.pdbx_strand_id
1 'polypeptide(L)' 'MTDRFDFYMSDSEVKRGKPYPDIFLGACQRANEVPDSSLVLEDSLNGLRAAIGASIDCIIVPDLN' A
#
# COMPACT_ATOMS: atom_id res chain seq x y z
N MET A 1 -4.31 19.32 2.92
CA MET A 1 -3.62 18.02 2.72
C MET A 1 -4.22 16.93 3.60
N THR A 2 -4.63 17.21 4.83
CA THR A 2 -5.31 16.24 5.71
C THR A 2 -6.79 16.01 5.38
N ASP A 3 -7.37 16.85 4.51
CA ASP A 3 -8.75 16.80 4.05
C ASP A 3 -8.98 15.79 2.91
N ARG A 4 -7.92 15.13 2.43
CA ARG A 4 -7.95 14.21 1.28
C ARG A 4 -7.71 12.75 1.65
N PHE A 5 -7.31 12.48 2.90
CA PHE A 5 -6.95 11.14 3.37
C PHE A 5 -7.65 10.86 4.69
N ASP A 6 -8.33 9.72 4.78
CA ASP A 6 -9.03 9.30 6.00
C ASP A 6 -8.06 8.91 7.13
N PHE A 7 -6.89 8.36 6.77
CA PHE A 7 -5.84 8.01 7.72
C PHE A 7 -4.46 7.96 7.07
N TYR A 8 -3.44 7.89 7.92
CA TYR A 8 -2.06 7.63 7.55
C TYR A 8 -1.58 6.36 8.22
N MET A 9 -0.70 5.63 7.53
CA MET A 9 0.02 4.48 8.07
C MET A 9 1.47 4.51 7.58
N SER A 10 2.39 4.07 8.42
CA SER A 10 3.81 4.02 8.14
C SER A 10 4.39 2.63 8.39
N ASP A 11 5.58 2.36 7.84
CA ASP A 11 6.30 1.10 8.08
C ASP A 11 6.60 0.84 9.57
N SER A 12 6.56 1.87 10.44
CA SER A 12 6.73 1.70 11.88
C SER A 12 5.55 1.01 12.57
N GLU A 13 4.38 0.99 11.93
CA GLU A 13 3.16 0.38 12.45
C GLU A 13 2.99 -1.08 12.02
N VAL A 14 3.92 -1.62 11.22
CA VAL A 14 3.86 -3.00 10.71
C VAL A 14 5.10 -3.79 11.06
N LYS A 15 4.95 -5.11 11.14
CA LYS A 15 6.05 -6.00 11.54
C LYS A 15 7.17 -6.04 10.49
N ARG A 16 6.81 -5.93 9.22
CA ARG A 16 7.74 -6.01 8.09
C ARG A 16 7.40 -4.93 7.07
N GLY A 17 8.36 -4.08 6.73
CA GLY A 17 8.22 -3.10 5.65
C GLY A 17 8.23 -3.77 4.27
N LYS A 18 8.10 -2.96 3.20
CA LYS A 18 8.19 -3.45 1.82
C LYS A 18 9.53 -4.21 1.60
N PRO A 19 9.55 -5.35 0.88
CA PRO A 19 8.54 -5.86 -0.04
C PRO A 19 7.48 -6.78 0.58
N TYR A 20 7.39 -6.87 1.91
CA TYR A 20 6.33 -7.64 2.56
C TYR A 20 4.99 -6.89 2.47
N PRO A 21 3.86 -7.61 2.41
CA PRO A 21 2.54 -7.00 2.14
C PRO A 21 1.93 -6.30 3.36
N ASP A 22 2.58 -6.36 4.52
CA ASP A 22 2.01 -6.00 5.82
C ASP A 22 1.45 -4.56 5.83
N ILE A 23 2.10 -3.59 5.16
CA ILE A 23 1.63 -2.20 5.09
C ILE A 23 0.30 -2.07 4.33
N PHE A 24 0.13 -2.81 3.24
CA PHE A 24 -1.09 -2.74 2.43
C PHE A 24 -2.24 -3.54 3.07
N LEU A 25 -1.94 -4.71 3.64
CA LEU A 25 -2.94 -5.47 4.40
C LEU A 25 -3.41 -4.71 5.64
N GLY A 26 -2.49 -4.04 6.34
CA GLY A 26 -2.81 -3.16 7.46
C GLY A 26 -3.68 -1.97 7.03
N ALA A 27 -3.39 -1.37 5.87
CA ALA A 27 -4.21 -0.31 5.32
C ALA A 27 -5.63 -0.78 4.97
N CYS A 28 -5.79 -1.93 4.28
CA CYS A 28 -7.11 -2.52 4.01
C CYS A 28 -7.88 -2.79 5.31
N GLN A 29 -7.22 -3.40 6.31
CA GLN A 29 -7.83 -3.68 7.61
C GLN A 29 -8.30 -2.40 8.31
N ARG A 30 -7.48 -1.34 8.28
CA ARG A 30 -7.81 -0.06 8.91
C ARG A 30 -8.92 0.69 8.17
N ALA A 31 -8.96 0.57 6.84
CA ALA A 31 -10.03 1.10 6.00
C ALA A 31 -11.33 0.29 6.10
N ASN A 32 -11.30 -0.91 6.69
CA ASN A 32 -12.38 -1.90 6.66
C ASN A 32 -12.79 -2.26 5.21
N GLU A 33 -11.78 -2.44 4.35
CA GLU A 33 -11.91 -2.80 2.94
C GLU A 33 -11.16 -4.10 2.63
N VAL A 34 -11.45 -4.72 1.49
CA VAL A 34 -10.79 -5.96 1.05
C VAL A 34 -9.73 -5.68 -0.02
N PRO A 35 -8.68 -6.53 -0.16
CA PRO A 35 -7.68 -6.37 -1.21
C PRO A 35 -8.27 -6.20 -2.61
N ASP A 36 -9.29 -7.00 -2.94
CA ASP A 36 -9.97 -7.00 -4.24
C ASP A 36 -10.76 -5.69 -4.53
N SER A 37 -11.05 -4.87 -3.51
CA SER A 37 -11.67 -3.54 -3.66
C SER A 37 -10.65 -2.39 -3.61
N SER A 38 -9.36 -2.72 -3.55
CA SER A 38 -8.28 -1.76 -3.29
C SER A 38 -7.37 -1.57 -4.52
N LEU A 39 -6.70 -0.42 -4.59
CA LEU A 39 -5.72 -0.09 -5.63
C LEU A 39 -4.49 0.56 -5.00
N VAL A 40 -3.30 0.07 -5.35
CA VAL A 40 -2.02 0.68 -4.94
C VAL A 40 -1.46 1.55 -6.05
N LEU A 41 -1.07 2.78 -5.71
CA LEU A 41 -0.24 3.65 -6.53
C LEU A 41 1.18 3.65 -5.96
N GLU A 42 2.16 3.22 -6.75
CA GLU A 42 3.53 2.98 -6.29
C GLU A 42 4.59 3.43 -7.30
N ASP A 43 5.79 3.75 -6.84
CA ASP A 43 6.91 4.17 -7.69
C ASP A 43 8.08 3.16 -7.67
N SER A 44 8.04 2.17 -6.78
CA SER A 44 9.17 1.28 -6.50
C SER A 44 8.85 -0.19 -6.75
N LEU A 45 9.88 -0.97 -7.13
CA LEU A 45 9.74 -2.43 -7.28
C LEU A 45 9.46 -3.14 -5.94
N ASN A 46 9.93 -2.60 -4.82
CA ASN A 46 9.63 -3.18 -3.50
C ASN A 46 8.17 -2.94 -3.13
N GLY A 47 7.63 -1.75 -3.46
CA GLY A 47 6.20 -1.46 -3.34
C GLY A 47 5.35 -2.36 -4.22
N LEU A 48 5.73 -2.54 -5.50
CA LEU A 48 5.05 -3.48 -6.40
C LEU A 48 4.98 -4.89 -5.81
N ARG A 49 6.11 -5.41 -5.30
CA ARG A 49 6.16 -6.75 -4.70
C ARG A 49 5.28 -6.86 -3.46
N ALA A 50 5.23 -5.81 -2.64
CA ALA A 50 4.35 -5.76 -1.48
C ALA A 50 2.87 -5.76 -1.90
N ALA A 51 2.49 -5.01 -2.94
CA ALA A 51 1.12 -4.98 -3.45
C ALA A 51 0.69 -6.33 -4.04
N ILE A 52 1.55 -6.95 -4.85
CA ILE A 52 1.34 -8.32 -5.37
C ILE A 52 1.21 -9.31 -4.22
N GLY A 53 2.08 -9.22 -3.20
CA GLY A 53 2.01 -10.08 -2.01
C GLY A 53 0.73 -9.89 -1.19
N ALA A 54 0.08 -8.73 -1.30
CA ALA A 54 -1.19 -8.42 -0.67
C ALA A 54 -2.41 -8.83 -1.54
N SER A 55 -2.18 -9.30 -2.77
CA SER A 55 -3.22 -9.54 -3.79
C SER A 55 -4.04 -8.27 -4.10
N ILE A 56 -3.35 -7.13 -4.20
CA ILE A 56 -3.97 -5.84 -4.56
C ILE A 56 -3.42 -5.41 -5.92
N ASP A 57 -4.32 -4.93 -6.80
CA ASP A 57 -3.93 -4.33 -8.07
C ASP A 57 -3.00 -3.13 -7.84
N CYS A 58 -1.96 -3.03 -8.66
CA CYS A 58 -0.92 -2.01 -8.50
C CYS A 58 -0.68 -1.29 -9.82
N ILE A 59 -0.75 0.05 -9.79
CA ILE A 59 -0.28 0.91 -10.87
C ILE A 59 1.08 1.47 -10.47
N ILE A 60 2.09 1.16 -11.27
CA ILE A 60 3.41 1.79 -11.11
C ILE A 60 3.40 3.14 -11.80
N VAL A 61 3.58 4.18 -11.00
CA VAL A 61 3.74 5.57 -11.40
C VAL A 61 5.24 5.86 -11.38
N PRO A 62 5.92 5.81 -12.54
CA PRO A 62 7.35 6.07 -12.59
C PRO A 62 7.66 7.50 -12.18
N ASP A 63 8.72 7.67 -11.40
CA ASP A 63 9.29 8.99 -11.18
C ASP A 63 9.83 9.54 -12.51
N LEU A 64 9.59 10.82 -12.79
CA LEU A 64 9.92 11.49 -14.05
C LEU A 64 11.28 12.22 -13.99
N ASN A 65 12.11 11.90 -13.00
CA ASN A 65 13.46 12.47 -12.86
C ASN A 65 14.30 12.38 -14.15
#